data_AF-A0A532T2U0-F1
#
_entry.id   AF-A0A532T2U0-F1
#
_cell.length_a   1.000
_cell.length_b   1.000
_cell.length_c   1.000
_cell.angle_alpha   90.00
_cell.angle_beta   90.00
_cell.angle_gamma   90.00
#
_symmetry.space_group_name_H-M   'P 1'
#
loop_
_entity.id
_entity.type
_entity.pdbx_description
1 polymer ?
#
loop_
_entity_poly.entity_id
_entity_poly.type
_entity_poly.pdbx_seq_one_letter_code
_entity_poly.pdbx_strand_id
1 'polypeptide(L)'
;MKKQNTLMNLIGQIRFYSLVDLMILLIAIGTNKLQFIGVIFLHLGFILYLEYIHSHSYRMSFPKFLWSILLIIGLIFYNHIAVIGFLICSFLYTRKNLPTLGLYSPLFRGLQYYFLTAGIVGFLNPLSFLAGVLLTLRNFAGDLRDTVKDRKEGLKTIPIIFGLKKSIKHIHLIVLLITSLVWWYISGLSILWLAILYVIQIGTYNLTPR
;
A
#
# COMPACT_ATOMS: atom_id res chain seq x y z
N MET A 1 10.49 25.35 4.88
CA MET A 1 9.42 24.33 4.72
C MET A 1 8.15 24.89 5.34
N LYS A 2 7.04 25.02 4.59
CA LYS A 2 5.75 25.39 5.20
C LYS A 2 5.43 24.35 6.27
N LYS A 3 5.16 24.77 7.53
CA LYS A 3 4.62 23.90 8.57
C LYS A 3 3.35 23.28 8.04
N GLN A 4 3.43 22.04 7.55
CA GLN A 4 2.25 21.28 7.19
C GLN A 4 1.44 21.13 8.48
N ASN A 5 0.15 21.46 8.44
CA ASN A 5 -0.72 21.30 9.60
C ASN A 5 -0.59 19.86 10.11
N THR A 6 -0.44 19.69 11.44
CA THR A 6 -0.33 18.39 12.12
C THR A 6 -1.36 17.39 11.62
N LEU A 7 -2.60 17.86 11.42
CA LEU A 7 -3.69 17.05 10.90
C LEU A 7 -3.44 16.57 9.46
N MET A 8 -2.97 17.46 8.57
CA MET A 8 -2.67 17.10 7.18
C MET A 8 -1.53 16.09 7.08
N ASN A 9 -0.54 16.17 7.98
CA ASN A 9 0.56 15.22 8.03
C ASN A 9 0.04 13.81 8.38
N LEU A 10 -0.79 13.69 9.43
CA LEU A 10 -1.41 12.42 9.82
C LEU A 10 -2.31 11.85 8.72
N ILE A 11 -3.16 12.69 8.12
CA ILE A 11 -4.02 12.30 6.98
C ILE A 11 -3.17 11.81 5.80
N GLY A 12 -2.09 12.51 5.49
CA GLY A 12 -1.17 12.14 4.42
C GLY A 12 -0.45 10.81 4.65
N GLN A 13 -0.17 10.46 5.91
CA GLN A 13 0.47 9.19 6.30
C GLN A 13 -0.47 7.99 6.14
N ILE A 14 -1.79 8.17 6.27
CA ILE A 14 -2.80 7.12 6.01
C ILE A 14 -2.86 6.73 4.53
N ARG A 15 -2.41 7.61 3.62
CA ARG A 15 -2.34 7.38 2.16
C ARG A 15 -3.71 7.02 1.57
N PHE A 16 -4.70 7.91 1.76
CA PHE A 16 -6.07 7.74 1.27
C PHE A 16 -6.17 7.30 -0.20
N TYR A 17 -5.35 7.84 -1.09
CA TYR A 17 -5.30 7.42 -2.50
C TYR A 17 -5.10 5.90 -2.68
N SER A 18 -4.31 5.26 -1.81
CA SER A 18 -4.04 3.82 -1.84
C SER A 18 -5.09 3.02 -1.09
N LEU A 19 -5.70 3.61 -0.06
CA LEU A 19 -6.77 2.97 0.71
C LEU A 19 -8.03 2.82 -0.14
N VAL A 20 -8.37 3.85 -0.91
CA VAL A 20 -9.54 3.86 -1.78
C VAL A 20 -9.37 2.90 -2.97
N ASP A 21 -8.15 2.75 -3.52
CA ASP A 21 -7.85 1.70 -4.50
C ASP A 21 -8.04 0.29 -3.92
N LEU A 22 -7.62 0.06 -2.67
CA LEU A 22 -7.86 -1.21 -1.97
C LEU A 22 -9.36 -1.47 -1.76
N MET A 23 -10.16 -0.47 -1.39
CA MET A 23 -11.61 -0.64 -1.23
C MET A 23 -12.27 -1.11 -2.54
N ILE A 24 -11.86 -0.56 -3.68
CA ILE A 24 -12.39 -0.97 -4.98
C ILE A 24 -11.91 -2.36 -5.39
N LEU A 25 -10.66 -2.70 -5.12
CA LEU A 25 -10.19 -4.08 -5.24
C LEU A 25 -11.08 -5.05 -4.44
N LEU A 26 -11.39 -4.73 -3.19
CA LEU A 26 -12.23 -5.57 -2.33
C LEU A 26 -13.66 -5.73 -2.86
N ILE A 27 -14.23 -4.65 -3.42
CA ILE A 27 -15.53 -4.71 -4.11
C ILE A 27 -15.43 -5.58 -5.37
N ALA A 28 -14.38 -5.41 -6.17
CA ALA A 28 -14.18 -6.13 -7.42
C ALA A 28 -14.08 -7.65 -7.22
N ILE A 29 -13.52 -8.10 -6.10
CA ILE A 29 -13.40 -9.53 -5.77
C ILE A 29 -14.58 -10.08 -4.96
N GLY A 30 -15.63 -9.29 -4.72
CA GLY A 30 -16.85 -9.74 -4.03
C GLY A 30 -16.68 -10.00 -2.53
N THR A 31 -15.87 -9.20 -1.84
CA THR A 31 -15.58 -9.39 -0.41
C THR A 31 -16.83 -9.19 0.47
N ASN A 32 -17.03 -10.04 1.47
CA ASN A 32 -18.10 -9.83 2.46
C ASN A 32 -17.77 -8.71 3.46
N LYS A 33 -18.77 -8.24 4.23
CA LYS A 33 -18.61 -7.10 5.15
C LYS A 33 -17.50 -7.30 6.21
N LEU A 34 -17.39 -8.48 6.79
CA LEU A 34 -16.41 -8.77 7.84
C LEU A 34 -15.00 -8.78 7.27
N GLN A 35 -14.80 -9.51 6.17
CA GLN A 35 -13.51 -9.55 5.46
C GLN A 35 -13.11 -8.16 4.95
N PHE A 36 -14.07 -7.37 4.45
CA PHE A 36 -13.81 -6.01 3.98
C PHE A 36 -13.23 -5.14 5.10
N ILE A 37 -13.91 -5.12 6.25
CA ILE A 37 -13.46 -4.39 7.45
C ILE A 37 -12.11 -4.93 7.92
N GLY A 38 -11.96 -6.26 7.95
CA GLY A 38 -10.73 -6.94 8.37
C GLY A 38 -9.52 -6.52 7.52
N VAL A 39 -9.65 -6.54 6.20
CA VAL A 39 -8.56 -6.14 5.29
C VAL A 39 -8.20 -4.66 5.45
N ILE A 40 -9.19 -3.78 5.61
CA ILE A 40 -8.94 -2.35 5.86
C ILE A 40 -8.14 -2.15 7.15
N PHE A 41 -8.54 -2.81 8.24
CA PHE A 41 -7.81 -2.74 9.52
C PHE A 41 -6.41 -3.35 9.44
N LEU A 42 -6.24 -4.49 8.78
CA LEU A 42 -4.92 -5.09 8.53
C LEU A 42 -4.02 -4.15 7.74
N HIS A 43 -4.55 -3.51 6.70
CA HIS A 43 -3.81 -2.57 5.86
C HIS A 43 -3.38 -1.32 6.64
N LEU A 44 -4.31 -0.71 7.39
CA LEU A 44 -4.02 0.46 8.22
C LEU A 44 -3.02 0.12 9.34
N GLY A 45 -3.21 -1.03 10.01
CA GLY A 45 -2.27 -1.55 11.00
C GLY A 45 -0.86 -1.71 10.43
N PHE A 46 -0.74 -2.27 9.22
CA PHE A 46 0.54 -2.35 8.51
C PHE A 46 1.12 -0.97 8.19
N ILE A 47 0.33 -0.01 7.71
CA ILE A 47 0.82 1.34 7.42
C ILE A 47 1.41 1.98 8.68
N LEU A 48 0.68 1.91 9.80
CA LEU A 48 1.15 2.49 11.06
C LEU A 48 2.38 1.75 11.61
N TYR A 49 2.45 0.43 11.44
CA TYR A 49 3.64 -0.35 11.79
C TYR A 49 4.86 0.09 10.97
N LEU A 50 4.68 0.35 9.67
CA LEU A 50 5.74 0.87 8.81
C LEU A 50 6.20 2.26 9.27
N GLU A 51 5.28 3.16 9.60
CA GLU A 51 5.64 4.49 10.12
C GLU A 51 6.39 4.39 11.45
N TYR A 52 5.98 3.47 12.33
CA TYR A 52 6.69 3.19 13.58
C TYR A 52 8.13 2.69 13.34
N ILE A 53 8.33 1.76 12.41
CA ILE A 53 9.65 1.20 12.12
C ILE A 53 10.57 2.20 11.40
N HIS A 54 10.06 2.98 10.44
CA HIS A 54 10.89 3.91 9.67
C HIS A 54 11.12 5.25 10.39
N SER A 55 10.21 5.66 11.28
CA SER A 55 10.37 6.80 12.20
C SER A 55 11.02 8.04 11.55
N HIS A 56 10.50 8.45 10.39
CA HIS A 56 11.02 9.61 9.66
C HIS A 56 10.86 10.90 10.47
N SER A 57 11.92 11.70 10.60
CA SER A 57 11.97 12.91 11.44
C SER A 57 10.94 14.00 11.09
N TYR A 58 10.44 14.01 9.86
CA TYR A 58 9.44 14.99 9.37
C TYR A 58 7.99 14.48 9.45
N ARG A 59 7.77 13.27 9.98
CA ARG A 59 6.44 12.66 10.15
C ARG A 59 6.04 12.70 11.61
N MET A 60 4.77 13.03 11.84
CA MET A 60 4.17 12.97 13.17
C MET A 60 4.05 11.51 13.61
N SER A 61 4.38 11.23 14.87
CA SER A 61 4.21 9.90 15.45
C SER A 61 2.74 9.63 15.77
N PHE A 62 2.32 8.39 15.52
CA PHE A 62 1.03 7.86 15.97
C PHE A 62 1.17 7.26 17.38
N PRO A 63 0.06 7.04 18.11
CA PRO A 63 0.09 6.33 19.38
C PRO A 63 0.75 4.94 19.24
N LYS A 64 1.67 4.62 20.16
CA LYS A 64 2.62 3.49 20.05
C LYS A 64 1.99 2.13 19.76
N PHE A 65 0.79 1.87 20.29
CA PHE A 65 0.09 0.59 20.16
C PHE A 65 -1.08 0.61 19.17
N LEU A 66 -1.31 1.73 18.48
CA LEU A 66 -2.44 1.84 17.55
C LEU A 66 -2.30 0.83 16.41
N TRP A 67 -1.09 0.65 15.87
CA TRP A 67 -0.84 -0.32 14.81
C TRP A 67 -1.20 -1.76 15.23
N SER A 68 -0.86 -2.16 16.46
CA SER A 68 -1.13 -3.52 16.95
C SER A 68 -2.62 -3.73 17.23
N ILE A 69 -3.32 -2.72 17.75
CA ILE A 69 -4.77 -2.77 17.96
C ILE A 69 -5.49 -2.95 16.62
N LEU A 70 -5.14 -2.16 15.60
CA LEU A 70 -5.73 -2.30 14.26
C LEU A 70 -5.41 -3.66 13.63
N LEU A 71 -4.19 -4.19 13.80
CA LEU A 71 -3.85 -5.53 13.33
C LEU A 71 -4.69 -6.62 14.03
N ILE A 72 -4.87 -6.56 15.35
CA ILE A 72 -5.67 -7.55 16.09
C ILE A 72 -7.14 -7.52 15.64
N ILE A 73 -7.72 -6.32 15.54
CA ILE A 73 -9.08 -6.14 15.01
C ILE A 73 -9.15 -6.71 13.59
N GLY A 74 -8.19 -6.37 12.73
CA GLY A 74 -8.11 -6.87 11.37
C GLY A 74 -8.04 -8.39 11.28
N LEU A 75 -7.25 -9.03 12.15
CA LEU A 75 -7.12 -10.48 12.25
C LEU A 75 -8.45 -11.15 12.63
N ILE A 76 -9.15 -10.59 13.63
CA ILE A 76 -10.44 -11.11 14.10
C ILE A 76 -11.50 -11.02 13.00
N PHE A 77 -11.59 -9.89 12.30
CA PHE A 77 -12.58 -9.67 11.26
C PHE A 77 -12.28 -10.41 9.95
N TYR A 78 -11.01 -10.53 9.57
CA TYR A 78 -10.61 -11.23 8.35
C TYR A 78 -10.69 -12.76 8.51
N ASN A 79 -10.35 -13.28 9.70
CA ASN A 79 -10.49 -14.67 10.13
C ASN A 79 -10.10 -15.73 9.07
N HIS A 80 -8.94 -15.58 8.44
CA HIS A 80 -8.47 -16.52 7.41
C HIS A 80 -6.95 -16.75 7.50
N ILE A 81 -6.51 -17.99 7.25
CA ILE A 81 -5.11 -18.42 7.42
C ILE A 81 -4.11 -17.67 6.54
N ALA A 82 -4.58 -17.17 5.38
CA ALA A 82 -3.77 -16.37 4.46
C ALA A 82 -3.18 -15.10 5.13
N VAL A 83 -3.74 -14.66 6.27
CA VAL A 83 -3.19 -13.53 7.02
C VAL A 83 -1.76 -13.78 7.52
N ILE A 84 -1.37 -15.04 7.73
CA ILE A 84 0.01 -15.39 8.10
C ILE A 84 0.98 -14.94 6.99
N GLY A 85 0.64 -15.22 5.73
CA GLY A 85 1.42 -14.76 4.57
C GLY A 85 1.47 -13.23 4.47
N PHE A 86 0.35 -12.56 4.73
CA PHE A 86 0.30 -11.09 4.81
C PHE A 86 1.24 -10.54 5.89
N LEU A 87 1.25 -11.13 7.10
CA LEU A 87 2.08 -10.68 8.22
C LEU A 87 3.58 -10.91 7.94
N ILE A 88 3.95 -12.08 7.40
CA ILE A 88 5.33 -12.39 7.00
C ILE A 88 5.80 -11.37 5.95
N CYS A 89 5.03 -11.15 4.89
CA CYS A 89 5.38 -10.19 3.84
C CYS A 89 5.38 -8.74 4.35
N SER A 90 4.55 -8.43 5.35
CA SER A 90 4.55 -7.14 6.06
C SER A 90 5.86 -6.90 6.80
N PHE A 91 6.32 -7.90 7.56
CA PHE A 91 7.59 -7.82 8.26
C PHE A 91 8.79 -7.72 7.30
N LEU A 92 8.83 -8.55 6.25
CA LEU A 92 9.92 -8.52 5.27
C LEU A 92 9.99 -7.18 4.54
N TYR A 93 8.83 -6.59 4.20
CA TYR A 93 8.76 -5.30 3.52
C TYR A 93 9.34 -4.14 4.35
N THR A 94 9.17 -4.13 5.68
CA THR A 94 9.71 -3.03 6.51
C THR A 94 11.24 -3.02 6.57
N ARG A 95 11.89 -4.14 6.24
CA ARG A 95 13.35 -4.33 6.24
C ARG A 95 14.03 -3.93 4.91
N LYS A 96 13.45 -2.99 4.17
CA LYS A 96 13.97 -2.49 2.88
C LYS A 96 15.37 -1.85 2.93
N ASN A 97 15.90 -1.62 4.13
CA ASN A 97 17.26 -1.14 4.37
C ASN A 97 18.33 -2.24 4.18
N LEU A 98 17.96 -3.52 4.28
CA LEU A 98 18.86 -4.64 4.00
C LEU A 98 18.97 -4.86 2.48
N PRO A 99 20.18 -5.11 1.91
CA PRO A 99 20.38 -5.17 0.46
C PRO A 99 19.48 -6.17 -0.27
N THR A 100 19.36 -7.40 0.24
CA THR A 100 18.52 -8.44 -0.38
C THR A 100 17.04 -8.12 -0.26
N LEU A 101 16.59 -7.66 0.90
CA LEU A 101 15.17 -7.37 1.14
C LEU A 101 14.69 -6.08 0.47
N GLY A 102 15.58 -5.09 0.30
CA GLY A 102 15.30 -3.87 -0.46
C GLY A 102 14.98 -4.16 -1.92
N LEU A 103 15.75 -5.07 -2.55
CA LEU A 103 15.53 -5.50 -3.93
C LEU A 103 14.18 -6.19 -4.12
N TYR A 104 13.76 -7.03 -3.17
CA TYR A 104 12.48 -7.74 -3.22
C TYR A 104 11.32 -6.98 -2.56
N SER A 105 11.52 -5.74 -2.12
CA SER A 105 10.45 -4.99 -1.45
C SER A 105 9.19 -4.81 -2.31
N PRO A 106 9.25 -4.61 -3.64
CA PRO A 106 8.04 -4.60 -4.46
C PRO A 106 7.32 -5.95 -4.48
N LEU A 107 8.07 -7.06 -4.47
CA LEU A 107 7.50 -8.40 -4.44
C LEU A 107 6.77 -8.64 -3.11
N PHE A 108 7.38 -8.31 -1.97
CA PHE A 108 6.72 -8.44 -0.67
C PHE A 108 5.44 -7.60 -0.58
N ARG A 109 5.44 -6.40 -1.18
CA ARG A 109 4.22 -5.59 -1.25
C ARG A 109 3.13 -6.23 -2.09
N GLY A 110 3.45 -6.80 -3.25
CA GLY A 110 2.48 -7.55 -4.05
C GLY A 110 1.97 -8.79 -3.33
N LEU A 111 2.87 -9.57 -2.72
CA LEU A 111 2.50 -10.78 -1.97
C LEU A 111 1.56 -10.48 -0.80
N GLN A 112 1.70 -9.34 -0.11
CA GLN A 112 0.72 -8.92 0.91
C GLN A 112 -0.70 -8.88 0.32
N TYR A 113 -0.87 -8.26 -0.85
CA TYR A 113 -2.19 -8.17 -1.47
C TYR A 113 -2.64 -9.50 -2.04
N TYR A 114 -1.74 -10.29 -2.64
CA TYR A 114 -2.05 -11.67 -3.07
C TYR A 114 -2.63 -12.49 -1.92
N PHE A 115 -2.01 -12.47 -0.74
CA PHE A 115 -2.50 -13.23 0.42
C PHE A 115 -3.83 -12.69 0.97
N LEU A 116 -4.05 -11.37 0.94
CA LEU A 116 -5.34 -10.77 1.33
C LEU A 116 -6.45 -11.15 0.35
N THR A 117 -6.19 -11.15 -0.96
CA THR A 117 -7.19 -11.54 -1.96
C THR A 117 -7.39 -13.06 -2.00
N ALA A 118 -6.32 -13.84 -1.84
CA ALA A 118 -6.36 -15.30 -1.85
C ALA A 118 -7.19 -15.88 -0.71
N GLY A 119 -7.24 -15.21 0.46
CA GLY A 119 -8.14 -15.64 1.52
C GLY A 119 -9.60 -15.25 1.34
N ILE A 120 -9.92 -14.47 0.29
CA ILE A 120 -11.28 -14.10 -0.07
C ILE A 120 -11.77 -14.95 -1.25
N VAL A 121 -11.00 -14.98 -2.35
CA VAL A 121 -11.41 -15.65 -3.60
C VAL A 121 -10.66 -16.94 -3.92
N GLY A 122 -9.69 -17.33 -3.09
CA GLY A 122 -8.89 -18.56 -3.24
C GLY A 122 -7.46 -18.32 -3.73
N PHE A 123 -6.54 -19.20 -3.32
CA PHE A 123 -5.12 -19.13 -3.68
C PHE A 123 -4.84 -19.34 -5.17
N LEU A 124 -5.62 -20.20 -5.83
CA LEU A 124 -5.45 -20.47 -7.26
C LEU A 124 -6.29 -19.55 -8.15
N ASN A 125 -7.00 -18.58 -7.56
CA ASN A 125 -7.85 -17.68 -8.31
C ASN A 125 -7.00 -16.66 -9.09
N PRO A 126 -7.22 -16.47 -10.41
CA PRO A 126 -6.49 -15.50 -11.22
C PRO A 126 -6.51 -14.07 -10.67
N LEU A 127 -7.60 -13.66 -10.00
CA LEU A 127 -7.72 -12.33 -9.41
C LEU A 127 -6.71 -12.14 -8.26
N SER A 128 -6.39 -13.19 -7.52
CA SER A 128 -5.37 -13.12 -6.47
C SER A 128 -3.98 -12.85 -7.05
N PHE A 129 -3.63 -13.55 -8.12
CA PHE A 129 -2.37 -13.33 -8.85
C PHE A 129 -2.33 -11.94 -9.48
N LEU A 130 -3.42 -11.50 -10.10
CA LEU A 130 -3.53 -10.17 -10.70
C LEU A 130 -3.29 -9.08 -9.65
N ALA A 131 -3.91 -9.20 -8.47
CA ALA A 131 -3.65 -8.29 -7.35
C ALA A 131 -2.17 -8.30 -6.96
N GLY A 132 -1.57 -9.48 -6.79
CA GLY A 132 -0.14 -9.59 -6.50
C GLY A 132 0.74 -8.84 -7.51
N VAL A 133 0.56 -9.12 -8.80
CA VAL A 133 1.36 -8.53 -9.88
C VAL A 133 1.18 -7.01 -9.97
N LEU A 134 -0.07 -6.53 -10.02
CA LEU A 134 -0.34 -5.10 -10.16
C LEU A 134 0.20 -4.30 -8.96
N LEU A 135 0.12 -4.85 -7.76
CA LEU A 135 0.61 -4.18 -6.56
C LEU A 135 2.14 -4.26 -6.42
N THR A 136 2.77 -5.30 -6.96
CA THR A 136 4.24 -5.32 -7.15
C THR A 136 4.69 -4.23 -8.11
N LEU A 137 4.05 -4.13 -9.29
CA LEU A 137 4.38 -3.08 -10.28
C LEU A 137 4.15 -1.68 -9.71
N ARG A 138 3.06 -1.47 -8.97
CA ARG A 138 2.77 -0.20 -8.30
C ARG A 138 3.82 0.15 -7.26
N ASN A 139 4.27 -0.81 -6.46
CA ASN A 139 5.31 -0.55 -5.47
C ASN A 139 6.65 -0.22 -6.13
N PHE A 140 7.01 -0.95 -7.20
CA PHE A 140 8.20 -0.65 -7.98
C PHE A 140 8.16 0.77 -8.59
N ALA A 141 6.99 1.20 -9.10
CA ALA A 141 6.79 2.59 -9.52
C ALA A 141 6.95 3.59 -8.36
N GLY A 142 6.62 3.18 -7.13
CA GLY A 142 6.90 3.93 -5.90
C GLY A 142 8.39 4.15 -5.69
N ASP A 143 9.20 3.12 -5.86
CA ASP A 143 10.66 3.20 -5.72
C ASP A 143 11.28 4.10 -6.82
N LEU A 144 10.76 4.02 -8.06
CA LEU A 144 11.18 4.92 -9.16
C LEU A 144 10.84 6.39 -8.87
N ARG A 145 9.70 6.64 -8.20
CA ARG A 145 9.33 7.98 -7.74
C ARG A 145 10.26 8.46 -6.63
N ASP A 146 10.58 7.60 -5.67
CA ASP A 146 11.29 7.98 -4.43
C ASP A 146 12.81 7.81 -4.51
N THR A 147 13.38 7.52 -5.68
CA THR A 147 14.81 7.24 -5.87
C THR A 147 15.76 8.24 -5.20
N VAL A 148 15.53 9.56 -5.33
CA VAL A 148 16.39 10.58 -4.70
C VAL A 148 16.30 10.54 -3.17
N LYS A 149 15.10 10.32 -2.64
CA LYS A 149 14.85 10.21 -1.21
C LYS A 149 15.45 8.93 -0.64
N ASP A 150 15.15 7.80 -1.26
CA ASP A 150 15.61 6.48 -0.83
C ASP A 150 17.15 6.41 -0.81
N ARG A 151 17.82 7.10 -1.73
CA ARG A 151 19.28 7.24 -1.74
C ARG A 151 19.81 8.00 -0.53
N LYS A 152 19.16 9.10 -0.14
CA LYS A 152 19.50 9.87 1.07
C LYS A 152 19.27 9.07 2.35
N GLU A 153 18.26 8.19 2.33
CA GLU A 153 17.93 7.29 3.43
C GLU A 153 18.76 5.99 3.44
N GLY A 154 19.72 5.83 2.51
CA GLY A 154 20.63 4.68 2.46
C GLY A 154 19.97 3.36 2.03
N LEU A 155 18.79 3.41 1.42
CA LEU A 155 18.02 2.23 1.05
C LEU A 155 18.58 1.54 -0.20
N LYS A 156 18.22 0.27 -0.36
CA LYS A 156 18.75 -0.61 -1.43
C LYS A 156 17.62 -1.11 -2.36
N THR A 157 16.78 -0.20 -2.82
CA THR A 157 15.70 -0.51 -3.78
C THR A 157 16.26 -0.76 -5.18
N ILE A 158 15.48 -1.41 -6.05
CA ILE A 158 15.88 -1.74 -7.43
C ILE A 158 16.45 -0.52 -8.17
N PRO A 159 15.77 0.65 -8.22
CA PRO A 159 16.30 1.80 -8.96
C PRO A 159 17.67 2.29 -8.44
N ILE A 160 17.93 2.17 -7.14
CA ILE A 160 19.21 2.55 -6.54
C ILE A 160 20.31 1.58 -6.94
N ILE A 161 20.04 0.27 -6.89
CA ILE A 161 21.00 -0.78 -7.26
C ILE A 161 21.39 -0.64 -8.74
N PHE A 162 20.42 -0.35 -9.61
CA PHE A 162 20.66 -0.06 -11.04
C PHE A 162 21.22 1.34 -11.31
N GLY A 163 21.56 2.11 -10.28
CA GLY A 163 22.30 3.38 -10.41
C GLY A 163 21.44 4.59 -10.81
N LEU A 164 20.11 4.49 -10.79
CA LEU A 164 19.22 5.58 -11.18
C LEU A 164 19.40 6.79 -10.23
N LYS A 165 19.63 7.98 -10.81
CA LYS A 165 19.96 9.20 -10.06
C LYS A 165 18.80 10.17 -9.89
N LYS A 166 17.73 10.03 -10.70
CA LYS A 166 16.60 10.97 -10.75
C LYS A 166 15.30 10.26 -10.39
N SER A 167 14.45 10.96 -9.66
CA SER A 167 13.09 10.54 -9.31
C SER A 167 12.12 10.78 -10.47
N ILE A 168 11.20 9.85 -10.71
CA ILE A 168 10.11 10.00 -11.69
C ILE A 168 8.82 10.37 -10.94
N LYS A 169 8.57 11.68 -10.75
CA LYS A 169 7.59 12.19 -9.76
C LYS A 169 6.16 11.64 -9.89
N HIS A 170 5.69 11.35 -11.10
CA HIS A 170 4.29 10.97 -11.36
C HIS A 170 4.09 9.50 -11.72
N ILE A 171 5.15 8.69 -11.84
CA ILE A 171 5.01 7.30 -12.33
C ILE A 171 4.11 6.45 -11.42
N HIS A 172 4.27 6.57 -10.10
CA HIS A 172 3.40 5.85 -9.17
C HIS A 172 1.95 6.34 -9.22
N LEU A 173 1.69 7.63 -9.48
CA LEU A 173 0.31 8.11 -9.63
C LEU A 173 -0.32 7.52 -10.88
N ILE A 174 0.40 7.51 -12.01
CA ILE A 174 -0.07 6.91 -13.26
C ILE A 174 -0.38 5.43 -13.05
N VAL A 175 0.53 4.67 -12.44
CA VAL A 175 0.31 3.24 -12.18
C VAL A 175 -0.87 3.02 -11.21
N LEU A 176 -1.05 3.87 -10.20
CA LEU A 176 -2.22 3.82 -9.31
C LEU A 176 -3.54 4.02 -10.06
N LEU A 177 -3.61 5.00 -10.96
CA LEU A 177 -4.81 5.26 -11.76
C LEU A 177 -5.12 4.06 -12.67
N ILE A 178 -4.08 3.43 -13.23
CA ILE A 178 -4.20 2.19 -14.02
C ILE A 178 -4.70 1.04 -13.16
N THR A 179 -4.16 0.81 -11.95
CA THR A 179 -4.66 -0.27 -11.08
C THR A 179 -6.11 -0.05 -10.70
N SER A 180 -6.51 1.18 -10.40
CA SER A 180 -7.90 1.50 -10.11
C SER A 180 -8.83 1.34 -11.32
N LEU A 181 -8.35 1.62 -12.54
CA LEU A 181 -9.09 1.35 -13.77
C LEU A 181 -9.38 -0.15 -13.91
N VAL A 182 -8.37 -0.99 -13.66
CA VAL A 182 -8.52 -2.45 -13.70
C VAL A 182 -9.56 -2.93 -12.68
N TRP A 183 -9.47 -2.47 -11.43
CA TRP A 183 -10.44 -2.86 -10.40
C TRP A 183 -11.85 -2.36 -10.68
N TRP A 184 -11.98 -1.13 -11.17
CA TRP A 184 -13.26 -0.59 -11.61
C TRP A 184 -13.88 -1.46 -12.70
N TYR A 185 -13.11 -1.79 -13.75
CA TYR A 185 -13.57 -2.61 -14.86
C TYR A 185 -14.09 -3.98 -14.38
N ILE A 186 -13.38 -4.62 -13.45
CA ILE A 186 -13.78 -5.92 -12.88
C ILE A 186 -15.01 -5.78 -11.96
N SER A 187 -15.12 -4.68 -11.20
CA SER A 187 -16.21 -4.48 -10.24
C SER A 187 -17.59 -4.24 -10.86
N GLY A 188 -17.66 -3.86 -12.14
CA GLY A 188 -18.92 -3.49 -12.79
C GLY A 188 -19.58 -2.22 -12.25
N LEU A 189 -18.86 -1.40 -11.47
CA LEU A 189 -19.36 -0.12 -10.97
C LEU A 189 -19.57 0.88 -12.11
N SER A 190 -20.48 1.84 -11.92
CA SER A 190 -20.68 2.91 -12.89
C SER A 190 -19.43 3.77 -13.07
N ILE A 191 -19.26 4.37 -14.25
CA ILE A 191 -18.13 5.25 -14.56
C ILE A 191 -18.03 6.46 -13.62
N LEU A 192 -19.16 6.88 -13.02
CA LEU A 192 -19.19 7.94 -12.02
C LEU A 192 -18.33 7.61 -10.79
N TRP A 193 -18.31 6.34 -10.37
CA TRP A 193 -17.44 5.90 -9.28
C TRP A 193 -15.97 6.02 -9.67
N LEU A 194 -15.57 5.65 -10.90
CA LEU A 194 -14.21 5.84 -11.37
C LEU A 194 -13.77 7.31 -11.31
N ALA A 195 -14.64 8.24 -11.73
CA ALA A 195 -14.35 9.67 -11.65
C ALA A 195 -14.13 10.13 -10.19
N ILE A 196 -14.99 9.72 -9.26
CA ILE A 196 -14.84 10.03 -7.83
C ILE A 196 -13.51 9.46 -7.28
N LEU A 197 -13.19 8.21 -7.63
CA LEU A 197 -11.94 7.56 -7.22
C LEU A 197 -10.72 8.34 -7.68
N TYR A 198 -10.70 8.77 -8.94
CA TYR A 198 -9.60 9.55 -9.50
C TYR A 198 -9.47 10.92 -8.82
N VAL A 199 -10.59 11.60 -8.53
CA VAL A 199 -10.57 12.86 -7.77
C VAL A 199 -9.92 12.66 -6.41
N ILE A 200 -10.31 11.62 -5.67
CA ILE A 200 -9.72 11.31 -4.35
C ILE A 200 -8.23 10.97 -4.50
N GLN A 201 -7.87 10.15 -5.49
CA GLN A 201 -6.49 9.73 -5.68
C GLN A 201 -5.58 10.90 -6.02
N ILE A 202 -5.95 11.71 -7.01
CA ILE A 202 -5.18 12.88 -7.43
C ILE A 202 -5.12 13.91 -6.30
N GLY A 203 -6.26 14.21 -5.67
CA GLY A 203 -6.37 15.21 -4.60
C GLY A 203 -5.58 14.84 -3.34
N THR A 204 -5.49 13.55 -3.01
CA THR A 204 -4.78 13.09 -1.80
C THR A 204 -3.34 12.62 -2.06
N TYR A 205 -2.92 12.45 -3.32
CA TYR A 205 -1.61 11.89 -3.67
C TYR A 205 -0.44 12.68 -3.08
N ASN A 206 -0.52 14.01 -3.15
CA ASN A 206 0.53 14.91 -2.71
C ASN A 206 0.44 15.24 -1.21
N LEU A 207 -0.54 14.68 -0.48
CA LEU A 207 -0.65 14.88 0.96
C LEU A 207 0.39 14.05 1.73
N THR A 208 0.86 12.92 1.20
CA THR A 208 1.87 12.09 1.87
C THR A 208 3.18 12.87 2.04
N PRO A 209 3.66 13.08 3.28
CA PRO A 209 4.94 13.74 3.54
C PRO A 209 6.12 12.95 2.94
N ARG A 210 7.01 13.63 2.23
CA ARG A 210 8.18 13.02 1.56
C ARG A 210 9.43 13.86 1.74
#